data_AF-A0A7Y7QKQ7-F1
#
_entry.id   AF-A0A7Y7QKQ7-F1
#
_cell.length_a   1.000
_cell.length_b   1.000
_cell.length_c   1.000
_cell.angle_alpha   90.00
_cell.angle_beta   90.00
_cell.angle_gamma   90.00
#
_symmetry.space_group_name_H-M   'P 1'
#
loop_
_entity.id
_entity.type
_entity.pdbx_description
1 polymer ?
#
loop_
_entity_poly.entity_id
_entity_poly.type
_entity_poly.pdbx_seq_one_letter_code
_entity_poly.pdbx_strand_id
1 'polypeptide(L)' 'MNKKYEINFEIYDVDKMRNAIEDFSEYYKINIEGNFLIIEGDDIESLDEVFNELMNYVIGLIN' A
#
# COMPACT_ATOMS: atom_id res chain seq x y z
N MET A 1 -7.93 9.05 10.38
CA MET A 1 -8.94 8.39 9.51
C MET A 1 -8.29 7.21 8.81
N ASN A 2 -9.07 6.32 8.18
CA ASN A 2 -8.50 5.25 7.36
C ASN A 2 -9.25 5.11 6.03
N LYS A 3 -8.55 4.57 5.03
CA LYS A 3 -9.11 4.24 3.72
C LYS A 3 -8.66 2.83 3.32
N LYS A 4 -9.60 2.06 2.75
CA LYS A 4 -9.35 0.70 2.27
C LYS A 4 -9.25 0.72 0.75
N TYR A 5 -8.21 0.09 0.23
CA TYR A 5 -7.95 -0.10 -1.19
C TYR A 5 -7.97 -1.57 -1.51
N GLU A 6 -8.77 -1.96 -2.49
CA GLU A 6 -8.78 -3.33 -2.98
C GLU A 6 -7.53 -3.57 -3.84
N ILE A 7 -6.79 -4.63 -3.50
CA ILE A 7 -5.56 -5.04 -4.17
C ILE A 7 -5.84 -6.36 -4.87
N ASN A 8 -5.49 -6.45 -6.16
CA ASN A 8 -5.49 -7.70 -6.88
C ASN A 8 -4.11 -8.38 -6.77
N PHE A 9 -3.98 -9.36 -5.89
CA PHE A 9 -2.74 -10.14 -5.72
C PHE A 9 -2.44 -11.11 -6.87
N GLU A 10 -3.32 -11.24 -7.87
CA GLU A 10 -2.98 -11.89 -9.14
C GLU A 10 -2.09 -11.00 -10.02
N ILE A 11 -2.15 -9.68 -9.81
CA ILE A 11 -1.37 -8.67 -10.55
C ILE A 11 -0.13 -8.28 -9.74
N TYR A 12 -0.31 -8.07 -8.44
CA TYR A 12 0.75 -7.65 -7.54
C TYR A 12 1.33 -8.85 -6.77
N ASP A 13 2.63 -9.07 -6.94
CA ASP A 13 3.37 -10.08 -6.19
C ASP A 13 3.26 -9.80 -4.68
N VAL A 14 2.77 -10.80 -3.92
CA VAL A 14 2.47 -10.68 -2.49
C VAL A 14 3.74 -10.39 -1.67
N ASP A 15 4.88 -10.99 -2.04
CA ASP A 15 6.12 -10.81 -1.30
C ASP A 15 6.70 -9.40 -1.57
N LYS A 16 6.61 -8.92 -2.81
CA LYS A 16 6.99 -7.53 -3.15
C LYS A 16 6.08 -6.51 -2.47
N MET A 17 4.78 -6.77 -2.39
CA MET A 17 3.83 -5.95 -1.63
C MET A 17 4.19 -5.89 -0.15
N ARG A 18 4.55 -7.03 0.47
CA ARG A 18 4.95 -7.06 1.89
C ARG A 18 6.20 -6.24 2.14
N ASN A 19 7.24 -6.42 1.32
CA ASN A 19 8.47 -5.64 1.44
C ASN A 19 8.20 -4.13 1.29
N ALA A 20 7.38 -3.75 0.30
CA ALA A 20 7.00 -2.36 0.09
C ALA A 20 6.25 -1.76 1.28
N ILE A 21 5.36 -2.54 1.90
CA ILE A 21 4.64 -2.11 3.10
C ILE A 21 5.58 -1.98 4.28
N GLU A 22 6.52 -2.89 4.47
CA GLU A 22 7.54 -2.78 5.52
C GLU A 22 8.33 -1.48 5.37
N ASP A 23 8.80 -1.17 4.16
CA ASP A 23 9.52 0.07 3.85
C ASP A 23 8.67 1.32 4.14
N PHE A 24 7.40 1.33 3.73
CA PHE A 24 6.51 2.47 3.95
C PHE A 24 6.00 2.58 5.39
N SER A 25 6.01 1.48 6.14
CA SER A 25 5.54 1.45 7.54
C SER A 25 6.43 2.23 8.50
N GLU A 26 7.63 2.62 8.07
CA GLU A 26 8.49 3.58 8.79
C GLU A 26 7.85 4.96 8.91
N TYR A 27 7.03 5.35 7.92
CA TYR A 27 6.46 6.71 7.81
C TYR A 27 4.94 6.72 7.93
N TYR A 28 4.29 5.63 7.51
CA TYR A 28 2.84 5.54 7.37
C TYR A 28 2.27 4.34 8.13
N LYS A 29 1.02 4.42 8.58
CA LYS A 29 0.32 3.26 9.14
C LYS A 29 -0.38 2.51 8.02
N ILE A 30 0.20 1.38 7.61
CA ILE A 30 -0.30 0.55 6.53
C ILE A 30 -0.49 -0.88 7.01
N ASN A 31 -1.64 -1.47 6.71
CA ASN A 31 -1.97 -2.86 7.04
C ASN A 31 -2.58 -3.59 5.84
N ILE A 32 -2.44 -4.91 5.79
CA ILE A 32 -3.18 -5.78 4.86
C ILE A 32 -4.20 -6.62 5.63
N GLU A 33 -5.45 -6.59 5.18
CA GLU A 33 -6.53 -7.47 5.64
C GLU A 33 -7.16 -8.18 4.44
N GLY A 34 -6.83 -9.46 4.22
CA GLY A 34 -7.29 -10.17 3.03
C GLY A 34 -6.77 -9.49 1.76
N ASN A 35 -7.66 -9.13 0.84
CA ASN A 35 -7.34 -8.42 -0.40
C ASN A 35 -7.37 -6.89 -0.28
N PHE A 36 -7.37 -6.36 0.95
CA PHE A 36 -7.44 -4.93 1.18
C PHE A 36 -6.16 -4.40 1.81
N LEU A 37 -5.63 -3.33 1.24
CA LEU A 37 -4.66 -2.46 1.87
C LEU A 37 -5.41 -1.38 2.66
N ILE A 38 -5.02 -1.17 3.91
CA ILE A 38 -5.62 -0.18 4.80
C ILE A 38 -4.54 0.83 5.15
N ILE A 39 -4.75 2.09 4.77
CA ILE A 39 -3.84 3.19 5.09
C ILE A 39 -4.54 4.10 6.08
N GLU A 40 -3.85 4.46 7.16
CA GLU A 40 -4.32 5.43 8.16
C GLU A 40 -3.51 6.72 8.12
N GLY A 41 -4.20 7.85 8.28
CA GLY A 41 -3.63 9.19 8.16
C GLY A 41 -4.62 10.27 8.56
N ASP A 42 -4.26 11.54 8.37
CA ASP A 42 -5.02 12.69 8.87
C ASP A 42 -6.00 13.29 7.85
N ASP A 43 -5.75 13.09 6.54
CA ASP A 43 -6.59 13.56 5.45
C ASP A 43 -6.67 12.56 4.29
N ILE A 44 -7.74 12.63 3.49
CA ILE A 44 -8.01 11.64 2.43
C ILE A 44 -7.08 11.81 1.22
N GLU A 45 -6.68 13.04 0.90
CA GLU A 45 -5.87 13.33 -0.29
C GLU A 45 -4.47 12.74 -0.13
N SER A 46 -3.85 12.92 1.03
CA SER A 46 -2.58 12.29 1.38
C SER A 46 -2.68 10.76 1.44
N LEU A 47 -3.81 10.18 1.84
CA LEU A 47 -3.97 8.71 1.79
C LEU A 47 -3.92 8.17 0.35
N ASP A 48 -4.53 8.89 -0.60
CA ASP A 48 -4.49 8.51 -2.02
C ASP A 48 -3.10 8.71 -2.62
N GLU A 49 -2.38 9.75 -2.22
CA GLU A 49 -0.98 9.93 -2.59
C GLU A 49 -0.10 8.77 -2.10
N VAL A 50 -0.19 8.42 -0.81
CA VAL A 50 0.56 7.30 -0.23
C VAL A 50 0.24 5.98 -0.93
N PHE A 51 -1.04 5.74 -1.23
CA PHE A 51 -1.44 4.56 -2.01
C PHE A 51 -0.75 4.55 -3.38
N ASN A 52 -0.83 5.64 -4.14
CA ASN A 52 -0.24 5.71 -5.47
C ASN A 52 1.29 5.55 -5.44
N GLU A 53 1.97 6.16 -4.47
CA GLU A 53 3.41 6.00 -4.26
C GLU A 53 3.78 4.55 -3.97
N LEU A 54 3.07 3.90 -3.05
CA LEU A 54 3.27 2.49 -2.71
C LEU A 54 3.09 1.59 -3.94
N MET A 55 2.02 1.78 -4.72
CA MET A 55 1.77 0.95 -5.89
C MET A 55 2.84 1.15 -6.98
N ASN A 56 3.28 2.38 -7.20
CA ASN A 56 4.38 2.67 -8.13
C ASN A 56 5.69 2.02 -7.68
N TYR A 57 5.99 2.06 -6.39
CA TYR A 57 7.16 1.40 -5.83
C TYR A 57 7.10 -0.12 -6.05
N VAL A 58 5.96 -0.74 -5.76
CA VAL A 58 5.74 -2.19 -5.99
C VAL A 58 5.93 -2.56 -7.46
N ILE A 59 5.41 -1.77 -8.40
CA ILE A 59 5.62 -1.98 -9.84
C ILE A 59 7.11 -1.85 -10.20
N GLY A 60 7.82 -0.92 -9.58
CA GLY A 60 9.27 -0.77 -9.72
C GLY A 60 10.06 -1.99 -9.24
N LEU A 61 9.58 -2.68 -8.20
CA LEU A 61 10.16 -3.95 -7.73
C LEU A 61 9.84 -5.13 -8.65
N ILE A 62 8.75 -5.05 -9.44
CA ILE A 62 8.32 -6.12 -10.35
C ILE A 62 9.21 -6.22 -11.58
N ASN A 63 9.68 -5.08 -12.11
CA ASN A 63 10.59 -4.98 -13.25
C ASN A 63 12.06 -5.17 -12.87
#